data_AF-A0A1I6EFI2-F1
#
_entry.id   AF-A0A1I6EFI2-F1
#
_cell.length_a   1.000
_cell.length_b   1.000
_cell.length_c   1.000
_cell.angle_alpha   90.00
_cell.angle_beta   90.00
_cell.angle_gamma   90.00
#
_symmetry.space_group_name_H-M   'P 1'
#
loop_
_entity.id
_entity.type
_entity.pdbx_description
1 polymer ?
#
loop_
_entity_poly.entity_id
_entity_poly.type
_entity_poly.pdbx_seq_one_letter_code
_entity_poly.pdbx_strand_id
1 'polypeptide(L)'
;MAASWPVENVAVAVVAPDGVVGSLGDQQRVFPLASVTKLLTSYAVLVAVEEGAVEWDQPAGPEGSTVRHLIAHTAGYAFDKAEVQAAPGTRRIYSNAGFDVLASFVGSACEMPFATYLHEAVFAPLGMNSSALVGSAGAGAESSAADLALFASELLSPRLVSAELVREATSVVFPGLNGVLPGYGMQKPNDWGLGFEIRDSKSPHWTGTSFSARTFGHFGQSGTFLWVDPEISSACVALTDLRFGPWAVEAWTPFSDGVRAELVSRRA
;
A
#
# COMPACT_ATOMS: atom_id res chain seq x y z
N MET A 1 9.80 -1.36 21.66
CA MET A 1 8.37 -1.72 21.51
C MET A 1 8.16 -2.82 20.47
N ALA A 2 8.65 -2.71 19.23
CA ALA A 2 8.52 -3.82 18.26
C ALA A 2 9.31 -5.09 18.63
N ALA A 3 10.44 -4.96 19.34
CA ALA A 3 11.24 -6.10 19.81
C ALA A 3 10.53 -7.00 20.85
N SER A 4 9.41 -6.54 21.44
CA SER A 4 8.63 -7.31 22.40
C SER A 4 7.35 -7.90 21.80
N TRP A 5 7.16 -7.80 20.48
CA TRP A 5 6.02 -8.42 19.81
C TRP A 5 6.14 -9.95 19.88
N PRO A 6 5.01 -10.69 19.92
CA PRO A 6 5.01 -12.14 20.03
C PRO A 6 5.29 -12.82 18.68
N VAL A 7 6.36 -12.40 17.99
CA VAL A 7 6.74 -12.86 16.65
C VAL A 7 8.12 -13.49 16.70
N GLU A 8 8.42 -14.42 15.79
CA GLU A 8 9.74 -15.04 15.73
C GLU A 8 10.74 -14.11 15.04
N ASN A 9 10.32 -13.49 13.94
CA ASN A 9 11.12 -12.52 13.20
C ASN A 9 10.37 -11.20 13.01
N VAL A 10 11.07 -10.09 13.23
CA VAL A 10 10.59 -8.73 12.98
C VAL A 10 11.67 -7.94 12.28
N ALA A 11 11.28 -7.13 11.29
CA ALA A 11 12.12 -6.12 10.68
C ALA A 11 11.34 -4.80 10.59
N VAL A 12 11.93 -3.71 11.10
CA VAL A 12 11.35 -2.36 11.06
C VAL A 12 12.37 -1.41 10.45
N ALA A 13 11.89 -0.49 9.61
CA ALA A 13 12.64 0.65 9.12
C ALA A 13 11.78 1.92 9.22
N VAL A 14 12.35 2.99 9.78
CA VAL A 14 11.75 4.32 9.88
C VAL A 14 12.49 5.24 8.92
N VAL A 15 11.76 5.88 8.03
CA VAL A 15 12.29 6.67 6.92
C VAL A 15 11.88 8.13 7.09
N ALA A 16 12.85 9.02 6.91
CA ALA A 16 12.68 10.47 6.82
C ALA A 16 13.29 10.97 5.50
N PRO A 17 13.18 12.26 5.14
CA PRO A 17 13.62 12.76 3.83
C PRO A 17 15.12 12.55 3.54
N ASP A 18 15.95 12.42 4.58
CA ASP A 18 17.39 12.18 4.53
C ASP A 18 17.78 10.69 4.56
N GLY A 19 16.80 9.78 4.68
CA GLY A 19 16.99 8.34 4.63
C GLY A 19 16.44 7.59 5.85
N VAL A 20 17.02 6.43 6.14
CA VAL A 20 16.61 5.59 7.27
C VAL A 20 17.15 6.18 8.58
N VAL A 21 16.25 6.59 9.48
CA VAL A 21 16.58 7.24 10.76
C VAL A 21 16.40 6.33 11.98
N GLY A 22 15.87 5.13 11.76
CA GLY A 22 15.74 4.09 12.78
C GLY A 22 15.46 2.74 12.14
N SER A 23 16.00 1.67 12.73
CA SER A 23 15.76 0.30 12.27
C SER A 23 15.79 -0.69 13.43
N LEU A 24 15.18 -1.85 13.22
CA LEU A 24 15.19 -2.97 14.16
C LEU A 24 15.12 -4.30 13.39
N GLY A 25 15.88 -5.29 13.82
CA GLY A 25 15.87 -6.64 13.26
C GLY A 25 16.63 -6.76 11.94
N ASP A 26 16.58 -7.95 11.33
CA ASP A 26 17.29 -8.25 10.08
C ASP A 26 16.62 -7.56 8.89
N GLN A 27 17.26 -6.50 8.39
CA GLN A 27 16.73 -5.68 7.29
C GLN A 27 16.75 -6.39 5.94
N GLN A 28 17.52 -7.47 5.80
CA GLN A 28 17.69 -8.22 4.54
C GLN A 28 16.78 -9.45 4.46
N ARG A 29 16.16 -9.85 5.58
CA ARG A 29 15.21 -10.96 5.60
C ARG A 29 14.01 -10.65 4.70
N VAL A 30 13.69 -11.59 3.82
CA VAL A 30 12.52 -11.52 2.94
C VAL A 30 11.29 -12.02 3.68
N PHE A 31 10.20 -11.26 3.59
CA PHE A 31 8.90 -11.58 4.18
C PHE A 31 7.81 -11.59 3.09
N PRO A 32 6.79 -12.47 3.21
CA PRO A 32 5.58 -12.37 2.39
C PRO A 32 4.79 -11.12 2.79
N LEU A 33 4.52 -10.23 1.84
CA LEU A 33 3.93 -8.93 2.13
C LEU A 33 2.42 -8.98 2.36
N ALA A 34 1.74 -10.01 1.85
CA ALA A 34 0.28 -9.98 1.70
C ALA A 34 -0.13 -8.65 1.05
N SER A 35 -1.15 -7.97 1.56
CA SER A 35 -1.72 -6.80 0.91
C SER A 35 -0.84 -5.54 0.86
N VAL A 36 0.31 -5.48 1.54
CA VAL A 36 1.31 -4.43 1.28
C VAL A 36 1.80 -4.48 -0.18
N THR A 37 1.66 -5.63 -0.86
CA THR A 37 1.83 -5.79 -2.32
C THR A 37 1.09 -4.73 -3.13
N LYS A 38 -0.11 -4.30 -2.70
CA LYS A 38 -0.91 -3.34 -3.44
C LYS A 38 -0.20 -2.01 -3.64
N LEU A 39 0.63 -1.58 -2.69
CA LEU A 39 1.41 -0.36 -2.84
C LEU A 39 2.39 -0.46 -4.02
N LEU A 40 3.07 -1.61 -4.15
CA LEU A 40 4.04 -1.86 -5.21
C LEU A 40 3.33 -1.98 -6.57
N THR A 41 2.26 -2.78 -6.64
CA THR A 41 1.43 -2.92 -7.83
C THR A 41 0.88 -1.56 -8.29
N SER A 42 0.32 -0.78 -7.36
CA SER A 42 -0.26 0.52 -7.68
C SER A 42 0.77 1.52 -8.15
N TYR A 43 1.97 1.54 -7.57
CA TYR A 43 3.04 2.42 -8.03
C TYR A 43 3.49 2.06 -9.45
N ALA A 44 3.59 0.76 -9.79
CA ALA A 44 3.83 0.36 -11.18
C ALA A 44 2.71 0.82 -12.13
N VAL A 45 1.44 0.82 -11.70
CA VAL A 45 0.36 1.41 -12.50
C VAL A 45 0.53 2.92 -12.66
N LEU A 46 1.02 3.64 -11.65
CA LEU A 46 1.36 5.07 -11.81
C LEU A 46 2.45 5.26 -12.87
N VAL A 47 3.50 4.41 -12.87
CA VAL A 47 4.55 4.46 -13.90
C VAL A 47 3.93 4.22 -15.28
N ALA A 48 3.05 3.23 -15.43
CA ALA A 48 2.37 2.95 -16.70
C ALA A 48 1.50 4.11 -17.19
N VAL A 49 0.88 4.86 -16.28
CA VAL A 49 0.12 6.07 -16.61
C VAL A 49 1.04 7.21 -17.02
N GLU A 50 2.14 7.44 -16.30
CA GLU A 50 3.14 8.48 -16.62
C GLU A 50 3.82 8.21 -17.97
N GLU A 51 4.02 6.93 -18.32
CA GLU A 51 4.52 6.47 -19.62
C GLU A 51 3.48 6.59 -20.75
N GLY A 52 2.20 6.83 -20.42
CA GLY A 52 1.10 6.86 -21.37
C GLY A 52 0.69 5.47 -21.90
N ALA A 53 1.10 4.38 -21.25
CA ALA A 53 0.73 3.02 -21.62
C ALA A 53 -0.73 2.69 -21.26
N VAL A 54 -1.25 3.29 -20.19
CA VAL A 54 -2.65 3.18 -19.76
C VAL A 54 -3.19 4.53 -19.29
N GLU A 55 -4.51 4.71 -19.33
CA GLU A 55 -5.16 5.93 -18.82
C GLU A 55 -6.17 5.60 -17.72
N TRP A 56 -6.36 6.52 -16.76
CA TRP A 56 -7.24 6.28 -15.61
C TRP A 56 -8.69 5.99 -15.98
N ASP A 57 -9.19 6.64 -17.02
CA ASP A 57 -10.58 6.53 -17.48
C ASP A 57 -10.76 5.48 -18.58
N GLN A 58 -9.68 4.77 -18.94
CA GLN A 58 -9.73 3.66 -19.88
C GLN A 58 -10.62 2.54 -19.33
N PRO A 59 -11.57 2.01 -20.12
CA PRO A 59 -12.41 0.90 -19.70
C PRO A 59 -11.59 -0.35 -19.33
N ALA A 60 -11.79 -0.86 -18.12
CA ALA A 60 -11.09 -2.04 -17.61
C ALA A 60 -11.88 -2.66 -16.45
N GLY A 61 -12.07 -3.99 -16.46
CA GLY A 61 -12.87 -4.70 -15.46
C GLY A 61 -14.31 -4.96 -15.92
N PRO A 62 -15.30 -5.02 -15.01
CA PRO A 62 -16.70 -5.20 -15.39
C PRO A 62 -17.24 -4.00 -16.17
N GLU A 63 -18.37 -4.20 -16.83
CA GLU A 63 -19.05 -3.15 -17.60
C GLU A 63 -19.24 -1.87 -16.77
N GLY A 64 -18.82 -0.72 -17.33
CA GLY A 64 -18.90 0.59 -16.68
C GLY A 64 -17.75 0.92 -15.72
N SER A 65 -16.77 0.03 -15.54
CA SER A 65 -15.57 0.31 -14.74
C SER A 65 -14.35 0.69 -15.59
N THR A 66 -13.36 1.29 -14.93
CA THR A 66 -12.12 1.79 -15.53
C THR A 66 -10.91 1.37 -14.70
N VAL A 67 -9.70 1.65 -15.20
CA VAL A 67 -8.44 1.51 -14.45
C VAL A 67 -8.55 2.19 -13.07
N ARG A 68 -9.11 3.41 -13.02
CA ARG A 68 -9.36 4.16 -11.77
C ARG A 68 -10.29 3.41 -10.81
N HIS A 69 -11.28 2.69 -11.31
CA HIS A 69 -12.19 1.90 -10.47
C HIS A 69 -11.52 0.65 -9.89
N LEU A 70 -10.69 -0.03 -10.67
CA LEU A 70 -9.95 -1.21 -10.22
C LEU A 70 -8.98 -0.85 -9.10
N ILE A 71 -8.15 0.17 -9.32
CA ILE A 71 -7.10 0.58 -8.38
C ILE A 71 -7.65 1.17 -7.09
N ALA A 72 -8.83 1.83 -7.13
CA ALA A 72 -9.46 2.46 -5.98
C ALA A 72 -10.49 1.56 -5.27
N HIS A 73 -10.58 0.28 -5.62
CA HIS A 73 -11.54 -0.68 -5.03
C HIS A 73 -13.01 -0.29 -5.19
N THR A 74 -13.38 0.24 -6.36
CA THR A 74 -14.76 0.63 -6.70
C THR A 74 -15.27 -0.04 -7.98
N ALA A 75 -14.52 -0.97 -8.58
CA ALA A 75 -15.00 -1.74 -9.73
C ALA A 75 -16.16 -2.70 -9.39
N GLY A 76 -16.37 -3.01 -8.11
CA GLY A 76 -17.48 -3.85 -7.66
C GLY A 76 -17.19 -5.35 -7.61
N TYR A 77 -15.94 -5.77 -7.83
CA TYR A 77 -15.53 -7.17 -7.67
C TYR A 77 -15.57 -7.65 -6.21
N ALA A 78 -15.84 -8.94 -6.03
CA ALA A 78 -15.64 -9.65 -4.77
C ALA A 78 -14.15 -9.67 -4.37
N PHE A 79 -13.88 -10.11 -3.13
CA PHE A 79 -12.54 -10.08 -2.55
C PHE A 79 -11.50 -10.86 -3.38
N ASP A 80 -11.68 -12.17 -3.60
CA ASP A 80 -10.70 -13.04 -4.30
C ASP A 80 -11.23 -13.62 -5.62
N LYS A 81 -12.39 -13.16 -6.08
CA LYS A 81 -13.00 -13.65 -7.33
C LYS A 81 -13.42 -12.47 -8.18
N ALA A 82 -13.25 -12.59 -9.50
CA ALA A 82 -13.74 -11.65 -10.48
C ALA A 82 -15.28 -11.75 -10.67
N GLU A 83 -16.01 -11.84 -9.56
CA GLU A 83 -17.46 -11.87 -9.48
C GLU A 83 -17.95 -10.47 -9.10
N VAL A 84 -18.90 -9.93 -9.86
CA VAL A 84 -19.42 -8.57 -9.64
C VAL A 84 -20.49 -8.60 -8.54
N GLN A 85 -20.26 -7.86 -7.47
CA GLN A 85 -21.16 -7.75 -6.30
C GLN A 85 -21.88 -6.39 -6.22
N ALA A 86 -21.41 -5.38 -6.95
CA ALA A 86 -22.00 -4.07 -7.01
C ALA A 86 -21.68 -3.40 -8.34
N ALA A 87 -22.51 -2.43 -8.74
CA ALA A 87 -22.19 -1.58 -9.89
C ALA A 87 -20.93 -0.73 -9.58
N PRO A 88 -20.07 -0.48 -10.58
CA PRO A 88 -18.89 0.36 -10.41
C PRO A 88 -19.21 1.73 -9.79
N GLY A 89 -18.34 2.21 -8.90
CA GLY A 89 -18.47 3.52 -8.25
C GLY A 89 -19.51 3.60 -7.13
N THR A 90 -20.32 2.55 -6.89
CA THR A 90 -21.41 2.62 -5.90
C THR A 90 -21.01 2.22 -4.48
N ARG A 91 -19.93 1.45 -4.31
CA ARG A 91 -19.43 0.96 -3.01
C ARG A 91 -17.91 0.82 -3.03
N ARG A 92 -17.27 0.94 -1.86
CA ARG A 92 -15.86 0.56 -1.68
C ARG A 92 -15.79 -0.92 -1.28
N ILE A 93 -15.41 -1.78 -2.23
CA ILE A 93 -15.25 -3.22 -2.02
C ILE A 93 -13.78 -3.57 -2.24
N TYR A 94 -13.07 -3.78 -1.13
CA TYR A 94 -11.68 -4.20 -1.15
C TYR A 94 -11.53 -5.55 -1.87
N SER A 95 -10.66 -5.58 -2.89
CA SER A 95 -10.60 -6.70 -3.83
C SER A 95 -9.16 -7.00 -4.29
N ASN A 96 -8.70 -8.22 -4.03
CA ASN A 96 -7.50 -8.79 -4.66
C ASN A 96 -7.77 -9.10 -6.14
N ALA A 97 -8.93 -9.65 -6.47
CA ALA A 97 -9.30 -9.95 -7.86
C ALA A 97 -9.29 -8.70 -8.75
N GLY A 98 -9.73 -7.55 -8.24
CA GLY A 98 -9.63 -6.28 -8.96
C GLY A 98 -8.18 -5.86 -9.24
N PHE A 99 -7.25 -6.14 -8.33
CA PHE A 99 -5.82 -5.91 -8.54
C PHE A 99 -5.21 -6.90 -9.53
N ASP A 100 -5.64 -8.16 -9.54
CA ASP A 100 -5.20 -9.14 -10.53
C ASP A 100 -5.67 -8.80 -11.94
N VAL A 101 -6.93 -8.33 -12.07
CA VAL A 101 -7.47 -7.80 -13.34
C VAL A 101 -6.70 -6.56 -13.78
N LEU A 102 -6.42 -5.63 -12.86
CA LEU A 102 -5.62 -4.43 -13.14
C LEU A 102 -4.20 -4.78 -13.63
N ALA A 103 -3.53 -5.69 -12.94
CA ALA A 103 -2.19 -6.14 -13.32
C ALA A 103 -2.19 -6.82 -14.69
N SER A 104 -3.17 -7.69 -14.97
CA SER A 104 -3.32 -8.32 -16.28
C SER A 104 -3.56 -7.30 -17.39
N PHE A 105 -4.34 -6.26 -17.11
CA PHE A 105 -4.63 -5.18 -18.04
C PHE A 105 -3.36 -4.38 -18.37
N VAL A 106 -2.62 -3.94 -17.36
CA VAL A 106 -1.36 -3.20 -17.53
C VAL A 106 -0.32 -4.06 -18.24
N GLY A 107 -0.16 -5.33 -17.85
CA GLY A 107 0.78 -6.24 -18.52
C GLY A 107 0.46 -6.42 -20.00
N SER A 108 -0.82 -6.48 -20.36
CA SER A 108 -1.24 -6.55 -21.77
C SER A 108 -0.93 -5.25 -22.53
N ALA A 109 -1.16 -4.09 -21.91
CA ALA A 109 -0.86 -2.78 -22.51
C ALA A 109 0.66 -2.55 -22.70
N CYS A 110 1.48 -3.05 -21.78
CA CYS A 110 2.95 -2.97 -21.83
C CYS A 110 3.58 -4.14 -22.60
N GLU A 111 2.78 -5.04 -23.19
CA GLU A 111 3.23 -6.22 -23.94
C GLU A 111 4.20 -7.15 -23.18
N MET A 112 4.05 -7.26 -21.85
CA MET A 112 4.89 -8.11 -21.01
C MET A 112 4.16 -8.62 -19.76
N PRO A 113 4.61 -9.72 -19.13
CA PRO A 113 4.03 -10.14 -17.85
C PRO A 113 4.13 -9.03 -16.80
N PHE A 114 3.05 -8.79 -16.05
CA PHE A 114 3.03 -7.69 -15.06
C PHE A 114 4.14 -7.80 -14.01
N ALA A 115 4.52 -9.01 -13.60
CA ALA A 115 5.64 -9.20 -12.68
C ALA A 115 6.98 -8.72 -13.26
N THR A 116 7.20 -8.91 -14.57
CA THR A 116 8.34 -8.36 -15.30
C THR A 116 8.25 -6.84 -15.35
N TYR A 117 7.08 -6.30 -15.70
CA TYR A 117 6.87 -4.85 -15.74
C TYR A 117 7.12 -4.21 -14.38
N LEU A 118 6.55 -4.74 -13.30
CA LEU A 118 6.79 -4.24 -11.93
C LEU A 118 8.27 -4.26 -11.55
N HIS A 119 9.00 -5.31 -11.95
CA HIS A 119 10.44 -5.38 -11.71
C HIS A 119 11.19 -4.27 -12.45
N GLU A 120 10.92 -4.09 -13.75
CA GLU A 120 11.61 -3.11 -14.60
C GLU A 120 11.23 -1.66 -14.28
N ALA A 121 9.95 -1.42 -13.95
CA ALA A 121 9.40 -0.10 -13.68
C ALA A 121 9.68 0.40 -12.26
N VAL A 122 9.78 -0.50 -11.28
CA VAL A 122 9.88 -0.13 -9.84
C VAL A 122 11.09 -0.76 -9.17
N PHE A 123 11.23 -2.08 -9.18
CA PHE A 123 12.25 -2.73 -8.34
C PHE A 123 13.67 -2.43 -8.80
N ALA A 124 13.98 -2.62 -10.08
CA ALA A 124 15.32 -2.39 -10.62
C ALA A 124 15.74 -0.90 -10.52
N PRO A 125 14.91 0.10 -10.89
CA PRO A 125 15.27 1.52 -10.75
C PRO A 125 15.46 1.99 -9.31
N LEU A 126 14.75 1.38 -8.34
CA LEU A 126 14.90 1.69 -6.92
C LEU A 126 16.02 0.89 -6.24
N GLY A 127 16.56 -0.15 -6.90
CA GLY A 127 17.55 -1.06 -6.31
C GLY A 127 16.96 -2.05 -5.31
N MET A 128 15.67 -2.38 -5.43
CA MET A 128 14.95 -3.35 -4.59
C MET A 128 15.27 -4.79 -5.02
N ASN A 129 16.50 -5.23 -4.75
CA ASN A 129 17.05 -6.49 -5.26
C ASN A 129 16.52 -7.75 -4.55
N SER A 130 15.79 -7.58 -3.45
CA SER A 130 15.18 -8.66 -2.66
C SER A 130 13.66 -8.65 -2.75
N SER A 131 13.12 -7.98 -3.78
CA SER A 131 11.68 -7.83 -4.01
C SER A 131 11.23 -8.56 -5.26
N ALA A 132 10.13 -9.30 -5.16
CA ALA A 132 9.55 -10.02 -6.28
C ALA A 132 8.02 -10.13 -6.12
N LEU A 133 7.31 -10.18 -7.25
CA LEU A 133 5.90 -10.58 -7.29
C LEU A 133 5.82 -12.05 -7.72
N VAL A 134 5.48 -12.93 -6.77
CA VAL A 134 5.47 -14.40 -6.98
C VAL A 134 4.06 -14.99 -7.06
N GLY A 135 3.03 -14.14 -7.02
CA GLY A 135 1.63 -14.56 -7.07
C GLY A 135 0.69 -13.41 -7.44
N SER A 136 -0.48 -13.36 -6.80
CA SER A 136 -1.50 -12.32 -7.01
C SER A 136 -0.91 -10.91 -6.89
N ALA A 137 -1.24 -10.02 -7.82
CA ALA A 137 -0.85 -8.60 -7.75
C ALA A 137 -1.54 -7.85 -6.60
N GLY A 138 -2.55 -8.46 -5.97
CA GLY A 138 -3.18 -7.95 -4.77
C GLY A 138 -2.50 -8.35 -3.45
N ALA A 139 -1.66 -9.40 -3.44
CA ALA A 139 -1.17 -9.97 -2.17
C ALA A 139 0.15 -10.78 -2.22
N GLY A 140 0.67 -11.08 -3.40
CA GLY A 140 1.70 -12.09 -3.62
C GLY A 140 3.12 -11.57 -3.77
N ALA A 141 3.41 -10.33 -3.39
CA ALA A 141 4.80 -9.86 -3.34
C ALA A 141 5.51 -10.31 -2.07
N GLU A 142 6.81 -10.50 -2.19
CA GLU A 142 7.75 -10.71 -1.11
C GLU A 142 8.80 -9.61 -1.18
N SER A 143 9.29 -9.14 -0.03
CA SER A 143 10.30 -8.08 0.05
C SER A 143 11.03 -8.11 1.39
N SER A 144 12.16 -7.40 1.47
CA SER A 144 12.85 -7.08 2.71
C SER A 144 12.44 -5.69 3.24
N ALA A 145 12.77 -5.41 4.51
CA ALA A 145 12.56 -4.08 5.09
C ALA A 145 13.50 -3.04 4.46
N ALA A 146 14.71 -3.44 4.05
CA ALA A 146 15.65 -2.57 3.33
C ALA A 146 15.04 -2.11 1.98
N ASP A 147 14.45 -3.02 1.21
CA ASP A 147 13.84 -2.70 -0.08
C ASP A 147 12.60 -1.82 0.10
N LEU A 148 11.73 -2.13 1.06
CA LEU A 148 10.57 -1.30 1.33
C LEU A 148 10.94 0.07 1.91
N ALA A 149 12.11 0.23 2.53
CA ALA A 149 12.61 1.55 2.93
C ALA A 149 13.02 2.41 1.71
N LEU A 150 13.56 1.79 0.65
CA LEU A 150 13.83 2.46 -0.63
C LEU A 150 12.51 2.90 -1.28
N PHE A 151 11.52 2.01 -1.31
CA PHE A 151 10.18 2.35 -1.80
C PHE A 151 9.48 3.43 -0.96
N ALA A 152 9.61 3.39 0.37
CA ALA A 152 9.07 4.43 1.24
C ALA A 152 9.74 5.80 1.00
N SER A 153 11.05 5.80 0.71
CA SER A 153 11.77 7.03 0.32
C SER A 153 11.26 7.58 -1.02
N GLU A 154 10.98 6.69 -1.98
CA GLU A 154 10.36 7.04 -3.26
C GLU A 154 8.97 7.67 -3.06
N LEU A 155 8.13 7.14 -2.16
CA LEU A 155 6.83 7.74 -1.85
C LEU A 155 6.93 9.12 -1.18
N LEU A 156 8.01 9.39 -0.44
CA LEU A 156 8.25 10.69 0.20
C LEU A 156 8.81 11.74 -0.78
N SER A 157 9.68 11.31 -1.70
CA SER A 157 10.36 12.16 -2.68
C SER A 157 10.44 11.44 -4.03
N PRO A 158 9.35 11.48 -4.83
CA PRO A 158 9.24 10.66 -6.03
C PRO A 158 10.21 11.09 -7.13
N ARG A 159 10.75 10.09 -7.83
CA ARG A 159 11.71 10.21 -8.93
C ARG A 159 11.30 9.41 -10.16
N LEU A 160 10.54 8.34 -9.99
CA LEU A 160 10.07 7.48 -11.08
C LEU A 160 8.80 8.00 -11.76
N VAL A 161 7.96 8.70 -11.01
CA VAL A 161 6.78 9.42 -11.52
C VAL A 161 6.79 10.84 -11.01
N SER A 162 5.95 11.70 -11.59
CA SER A 162 5.84 13.08 -11.17
C SER A 162 5.31 13.20 -9.73
N ALA A 163 5.80 14.21 -9.00
CA ALA A 163 5.27 14.52 -7.67
C ALA A 163 3.78 14.91 -7.69
N GLU A 164 3.27 15.36 -8.85
CA GLU A 164 1.85 15.61 -9.05
C GLU A 164 1.04 14.32 -9.10
N LEU A 165 1.50 13.31 -9.85
CA LEU A 165 0.83 12.02 -9.92
C LEU A 165 0.82 11.31 -8.56
N VAL A 166 1.88 11.40 -7.76
CA VAL A 166 1.87 10.87 -6.38
C VAL A 166 0.87 11.62 -5.49
N ARG A 167 0.73 12.95 -5.64
CA ARG A 167 -0.29 13.72 -4.90
C ARG A 167 -1.71 13.34 -5.32
N GLU A 168 -1.96 13.11 -6.61
CA GLU A 168 -3.24 12.59 -7.09
C GLU A 168 -3.51 11.20 -6.48
N ALA A 169 -2.52 10.31 -6.56
CA ALA A 169 -2.64 8.93 -6.10
C ALA A 169 -2.87 8.81 -4.59
N THR A 170 -2.39 9.76 -3.81
CA THR A 170 -2.53 9.83 -2.35
C THR A 170 -3.67 10.74 -1.89
N SER A 171 -4.52 11.19 -2.82
CA SER A 171 -5.78 11.91 -2.54
C SER A 171 -6.98 10.98 -2.68
N VAL A 172 -8.09 11.29 -2.00
CA VAL A 172 -9.28 10.42 -2.00
C VAL A 172 -9.90 10.36 -3.39
N VAL A 173 -10.13 9.13 -3.88
CA VAL A 173 -10.78 8.83 -5.16
C VAL A 173 -12.13 8.17 -4.89
N PHE A 174 -13.19 8.66 -5.54
CA PHE A 174 -14.60 8.32 -5.23
C PHE A 174 -14.97 8.60 -3.76
N PRO A 175 -14.99 9.87 -3.31
CA PRO A 175 -15.23 10.21 -1.91
C PRO A 175 -16.64 9.83 -1.44
N GLY A 176 -16.80 9.64 -0.12
CA GLY A 176 -18.10 9.38 0.52
C GLY A 176 -18.58 7.92 0.44
N LEU A 177 -17.81 7.03 -0.17
CA LEU A 177 -18.14 5.61 -0.24
C LEU A 177 -17.81 4.88 1.07
N ASN A 178 -18.81 4.20 1.61
CA ASN A 178 -18.65 3.30 2.74
C ASN A 178 -18.07 1.95 2.27
N GLY A 179 -17.35 1.27 3.16
CA GLY A 179 -16.78 -0.05 2.87
C GLY A 179 -16.22 -0.73 4.10
N VAL A 180 -15.92 -2.01 3.96
CA VAL A 180 -15.22 -2.76 5.01
C VAL A 180 -13.73 -2.57 4.82
N LEU A 181 -13.03 -2.15 5.87
CA LEU A 181 -11.59 -2.30 6.01
C LEU A 181 -11.36 -3.69 6.63
N PRO A 182 -10.77 -4.66 5.90
CA PRO A 182 -10.57 -6.01 6.44
C PRO A 182 -9.88 -5.96 7.81
N GLY A 183 -10.34 -6.75 8.79
CA GLY A 183 -9.78 -6.72 10.16
C GLY A 183 -10.27 -5.56 11.06
N TYR A 184 -10.79 -4.47 10.49
CA TYR A 184 -11.26 -3.28 11.23
C TYR A 184 -12.76 -2.98 11.03
N GLY A 185 -13.45 -3.78 10.22
CA GLY A 185 -14.89 -3.69 10.05
C GLY A 185 -15.34 -2.54 9.13
N MET A 186 -16.60 -2.14 9.27
CA MET A 186 -17.22 -1.12 8.42
C MET A 186 -16.69 0.28 8.75
N GLN A 187 -16.22 1.01 7.74
CA GLN A 187 -15.76 2.38 7.81
C GLN A 187 -16.70 3.30 7.00
N LYS A 188 -16.93 4.51 7.51
CA LYS A 188 -17.91 5.48 6.98
C LYS A 188 -17.37 6.92 7.03
N PRO A 189 -16.67 7.41 6.00
CA PRO A 189 -16.36 6.72 4.73
C PRO A 189 -15.20 5.72 4.88
N ASN A 190 -15.00 4.88 3.85
CA ASN A 190 -13.79 4.05 3.70
C ASN A 190 -12.93 4.63 2.57
N ASP A 191 -12.19 5.68 2.90
CA ASP A 191 -11.41 6.43 1.92
C ASP A 191 -10.21 5.67 1.38
N TRP A 192 -9.98 5.85 0.08
CA TRP A 192 -8.93 5.20 -0.70
C TRP A 192 -8.48 6.15 -1.81
N GLY A 193 -7.19 6.17 -2.09
CA GLY A 193 -6.63 6.85 -3.25
C GLY A 193 -6.50 5.91 -4.45
N LEU A 194 -5.52 6.17 -5.32
CA LEU A 194 -5.16 5.29 -6.43
C LEU A 194 -4.28 4.16 -5.92
N GLY A 195 -4.90 3.23 -5.18
CA GLY A 195 -4.24 2.04 -4.64
C GLY A 195 -3.69 2.18 -3.24
N PHE A 196 -3.52 3.42 -2.77
CA PHE A 196 -3.12 3.74 -1.41
C PHE A 196 -4.34 3.83 -0.50
N GLU A 197 -4.36 3.07 0.59
CA GLU A 197 -5.35 3.32 1.64
C GLU A 197 -5.08 4.71 2.23
N ILE A 198 -6.13 5.52 2.43
CA ILE A 198 -6.03 6.80 3.13
C ILE A 198 -6.65 6.63 4.51
N ARG A 199 -5.93 7.02 5.56
CA ARG A 199 -6.36 6.88 6.95
C ARG A 199 -7.65 7.65 7.21
N ASP A 200 -7.70 8.90 6.77
CA ASP A 200 -8.74 9.87 7.13
C ASP A 200 -9.02 9.83 8.66
N SER A 201 -10.24 9.51 9.05
CA SER A 201 -10.74 9.47 10.42
C SER A 201 -11.20 8.06 10.83
N LYS A 202 -10.81 7.02 10.06
CA LYS A 202 -11.18 5.62 10.31
C LYS A 202 -10.86 5.21 11.75
N SER A 203 -11.80 4.49 12.36
CA SER A 203 -11.65 4.02 13.73
C SER A 203 -12.52 2.77 13.97
N PRO A 204 -11.96 1.67 14.53
CA PRO A 204 -10.54 1.47 14.83
C PRO A 204 -9.68 1.42 13.54
N HIS A 205 -8.35 1.56 13.68
CA HIS A 205 -7.41 1.57 12.54
C HIS A 205 -6.04 0.98 12.90
N TRP A 206 -5.28 0.55 11.89
CA TRP A 206 -3.94 -0.09 12.05
C TRP A 206 -2.80 0.91 12.23
N THR A 207 -3.00 2.17 11.87
CA THR A 207 -2.08 3.25 12.22
C THR A 207 -2.20 3.61 13.72
N GLY A 208 -1.54 4.70 14.12
CA GLY A 208 -1.76 5.31 15.43
C GLY A 208 -2.98 6.24 15.49
N THR A 209 -3.27 6.70 16.70
CA THR A 209 -4.32 7.69 17.02
C THR A 209 -3.90 9.13 16.73
N SER A 210 -2.60 9.41 16.75
CA SER A 210 -2.01 10.74 16.57
C SER A 210 -1.76 11.14 15.11
N PHE A 211 -2.09 10.26 14.16
CA PHE A 211 -1.78 10.44 12.73
C PHE A 211 -2.70 11.43 12.04
N SER A 212 -2.17 12.08 11.01
CA SER A 212 -2.92 13.00 10.14
C SER A 212 -3.98 12.26 9.33
N ALA A 213 -5.06 12.96 8.97
CA ALA A 213 -6.06 12.43 8.03
C ALA A 213 -5.47 12.09 6.64
N ARG A 214 -4.34 12.72 6.30
CA ARG A 214 -3.60 12.53 5.04
C ARG A 214 -2.64 11.34 5.05
N THR A 215 -2.50 10.65 6.18
CA THR A 215 -1.66 9.45 6.25
C THR A 215 -2.17 8.41 5.27
N PHE A 216 -1.28 7.83 4.49
CA PHE A 216 -1.62 6.81 3.52
C PHE A 216 -0.68 5.61 3.62
N GLY A 217 -1.06 4.49 3.02
CA GLY A 217 -0.24 3.29 3.01
C GLY A 217 -1.07 2.03 2.84
N HIS A 218 -0.62 0.94 3.46
CA HIS A 218 -1.35 -0.32 3.50
C HIS A 218 -0.82 -1.23 4.61
N PHE A 219 -1.67 -2.10 5.15
CA PHE A 219 -1.24 -3.24 5.98
C PHE A 219 -1.60 -4.58 5.33
N GLY A 220 -0.88 -5.65 5.70
CA GLY A 220 -1.02 -6.98 5.14
C GLY A 220 -1.37 -8.03 6.20
N GLN A 221 -2.16 -9.03 5.77
CA GLN A 221 -2.55 -10.17 6.62
C GLN A 221 -1.36 -11.04 7.08
N SER A 222 -0.17 -10.87 6.49
CA SER A 222 1.07 -11.47 6.97
C SER A 222 1.64 -10.81 8.24
N GLY A 223 0.97 -9.80 8.81
CA GLY A 223 1.50 -9.04 9.94
C GLY A 223 2.51 -7.98 9.49
N THR A 224 2.23 -7.34 8.36
CA THR A 224 3.09 -6.35 7.71
C THR A 224 2.35 -5.02 7.59
N PHE A 225 3.05 -3.89 7.60
CA PHE A 225 2.50 -2.61 7.18
C PHE A 225 3.57 -1.67 6.64
N LEU A 226 3.10 -0.70 5.87
CA LEU A 226 3.83 0.51 5.50
C LEU A 226 2.85 1.68 5.61
N TRP A 227 3.16 2.66 6.44
CA TRP A 227 2.47 3.96 6.44
C TRP A 227 3.43 5.07 6.02
N VAL A 228 2.87 6.12 5.42
CA VAL A 228 3.51 7.39 5.10
C VAL A 228 2.63 8.50 5.67
N ASP A 229 3.20 9.34 6.54
CA ASP A 229 2.53 10.53 7.05
C ASP A 229 3.16 11.78 6.41
N PRO A 230 2.48 12.42 5.44
CA PRO A 230 3.02 13.57 4.74
C PRO A 230 3.16 14.81 5.62
N GLU A 231 2.39 14.94 6.72
CA GLU A 231 2.53 16.09 7.65
C GLU A 231 3.87 16.09 8.35
N ILE A 232 4.39 14.91 8.65
CA ILE A 232 5.72 14.74 9.24
C ILE A 232 6.70 14.17 8.21
N SER A 233 6.43 14.26 6.91
CA SER A 233 7.32 13.82 5.82
C SER A 233 8.12 12.56 6.14
N SER A 234 7.46 11.52 6.66
CA SER A 234 8.12 10.32 7.16
C SER A 234 7.26 9.09 6.92
N ALA A 235 7.91 7.93 6.92
CA ALA A 235 7.28 6.65 6.72
C ALA A 235 7.83 5.62 7.70
N CYS A 236 7.07 4.55 7.93
CA CYS A 236 7.54 3.39 8.68
C CYS A 236 7.08 2.11 7.99
N VAL A 237 8.03 1.20 7.87
CA VAL A 237 7.82 -0.18 7.44
C VAL A 237 7.94 -1.07 8.68
N ALA A 238 7.03 -2.02 8.84
CA ALA A 238 7.20 -3.12 9.78
C ALA A 238 6.77 -4.44 9.14
N LEU A 239 7.65 -5.43 9.18
CA LEU A 239 7.44 -6.77 8.63
C LEU A 239 7.62 -7.80 9.73
N THR A 240 6.73 -8.78 9.77
CA THR A 240 6.79 -9.90 10.70
C THR A 240 6.42 -11.21 10.01
N ASP A 241 6.64 -12.32 10.69
CA ASP A 241 6.24 -13.67 10.26
C ASP A 241 5.00 -14.22 10.98
N LEU A 242 4.34 -13.40 11.79
CA LEU A 242 3.07 -13.76 12.43
C LEU A 242 1.91 -13.07 11.72
N ARG A 243 0.93 -13.86 11.26
CA ARG A 243 -0.25 -13.31 10.61
C ARG A 243 -0.97 -12.28 11.47
N PHE A 244 -1.54 -11.26 10.82
CA PHE A 244 -2.36 -10.25 11.44
C PHE A 244 -3.49 -10.88 12.26
N GLY A 245 -3.75 -10.31 13.43
CA GLY A 245 -4.76 -10.78 14.39
C GLY A 245 -4.82 -9.87 15.61
N PRO A 246 -5.41 -10.33 16.72
CA PRO A 246 -5.57 -9.52 17.94
C PRO A 246 -4.26 -8.91 18.45
N TRP A 247 -3.15 -9.66 18.40
CA TRP A 247 -1.84 -9.17 18.82
C TRP A 247 -1.41 -7.91 18.06
N ALA A 248 -1.68 -7.86 16.74
CA ALA A 248 -1.29 -6.75 15.87
C ALA A 248 -2.16 -5.51 16.17
N VAL A 249 -3.46 -5.71 16.37
CA VAL A 249 -4.39 -4.65 16.75
C VAL A 249 -3.97 -3.98 18.07
N GLU A 250 -3.52 -4.77 19.05
CA GLU A 250 -3.03 -4.25 20.33
C GLU A 250 -1.66 -3.57 20.21
N ALA A 251 -0.78 -4.09 19.35
CA ALA A 251 0.63 -3.69 19.31
C ALA A 251 0.93 -2.53 18.35
N TRP A 252 0.22 -2.43 17.22
CA TRP A 252 0.60 -1.51 16.13
C TRP A 252 0.26 -0.05 16.41
N THR A 253 -0.90 0.23 17.03
CA THR A 253 -1.30 1.59 17.38
C THR A 253 -0.31 2.27 18.34
N PRO A 254 0.01 1.72 19.54
CA PRO A 254 0.96 2.35 20.43
C PRO A 254 2.39 2.40 19.85
N PHE A 255 2.78 1.40 19.06
CA PHE A 255 4.06 1.43 18.35
C PHE A 255 4.13 2.60 17.37
N SER A 256 3.15 2.74 16.49
CA SER A 256 3.13 3.77 15.45
C SER A 256 3.00 5.17 16.03
N ASP A 257 2.21 5.35 17.10
CA ASP A 257 2.13 6.62 17.83
C ASP A 257 3.48 6.97 18.48
N GLY A 258 4.18 5.99 19.04
CA GLY A 258 5.53 6.18 19.61
C GLY A 258 6.55 6.61 18.55
N VAL A 259 6.58 5.93 17.40
CA VAL A 259 7.47 6.30 16.27
C VAL A 259 7.15 7.72 15.79
N ARG A 260 5.87 8.05 15.59
CA ARG A 260 5.46 9.39 15.16
C ARG A 260 5.85 10.46 16.17
N ALA A 261 5.62 10.24 17.46
CA ALA A 261 5.99 11.18 18.52
C ALA A 261 7.50 11.44 18.57
N GLU A 262 8.32 10.38 18.43
CA GLU A 262 9.78 10.51 18.38
C GLU A 262 10.22 11.33 17.16
N LEU A 263 9.67 11.06 15.97
CA LEU A 263 9.99 11.81 14.76
C LEU A 263 9.61 13.29 14.87
N VAL A 264 8.44 13.61 15.44
CA VAL A 264 8.02 14.99 15.69
C VAL A 264 8.98 15.68 16.67
N SER A 265 9.37 14.99 17.75
CA SER A 265 10.29 15.55 18.76
C SER A 265 11.68 15.87 18.21
N ARG A 266 12.18 15.09 17.24
CA ARG A 266 13.50 15.30 16.62
C ARG A 266 13.54 16.51 15.67
N ARG A 267 12.39 17.05 15.29
CA ARG A 267 12.25 18.21 14.38
C ARG A 267 12.00 19.53 15.10
N ALA A 268 11.62 19.48 16.38
CA ALA A 268 11.39 20.64 17.24
C ALA A 268 12.71 21.17 17.81
#